data_AF-A0A6J6AST8-F1
#
_entry.id   AF-A0A6J6AST8-F1
#
_cell.length_a   1.000
_cell.length_b   1.000
_cell.length_c   1.000
_cell.angle_alpha   90.00
_cell.angle_beta   90.00
_cell.angle_gamma   90.00
#
_symmetry.space_group_name_H-M   'P 1'
#
loop_
_entity.id
_entity.type
_entity.pdbx_description
1 polymer ?
#
loop_
_entity_poly.entity_id
_entity_poly.type
_entity_poly.pdbx_seq_one_letter_code
_entity_poly.pdbx_strand_id
1 'polypeptide(L)'
;MAFAGAFFLVAVTSTGRRQVVLSALGAFSLVCFALVIYPPWQIPAAIAVAGVTSGALWTRWRAKAASLRSILTSGAVMAGLTLIPLGAFVLTRRPAMNAIAHTVYPGARVIPGGSLPWTQLFTSWFGLNYLTNGSGMRGALFPNESEASSFLFLGVTLLFALPLVWRFVAPLGDRLRGVMIATVAVMTLFLTQLFVGLPKIVARVTYLSVVPEPRTLIGLGFSATVLVVAVGVSLERYEIPRLTKWFATAVLVAVSAVCVIGLAQDFRSVHAAAGSRLIAIAVLAAVASAALYFWRPLVSVGLLALFGLMVAVPVNPLVSGISQTRDSLVVSTVRTIASSPDGAGAWVAETYPLASLLTTAGVQNLSGVNLYPNVAAWEMIDPGHAYENAWNRYSQAVWSFDPNLKAAVVALPQADMVEVKINPCDPVLDNFNVRHIVTETRVSASCLRLQEESVGPYGVPVFFYERNPVGTPSSEGWTVR
;
A
#
# COMPACT_ATOMS: atom_id res chain seq x y z
N MET A 1 13.46 4.13 -3.73
CA MET A 1 14.24 4.32 -2.48
C MET A 1 15.46 3.39 -2.35
N ALA A 2 15.33 2.06 -2.35
CA ALA A 2 16.49 1.16 -2.15
C ALA A 2 17.64 1.38 -3.15
N PHE A 3 17.31 1.61 -4.44
CA PHE A 3 18.31 2.00 -5.45
C PHE A 3 19.06 3.28 -5.08
N ALA A 4 18.39 4.29 -4.51
CA ALA A 4 19.05 5.52 -4.07
C ALA A 4 20.10 5.25 -2.98
N GLY A 5 19.75 4.44 -1.98
CA GLY A 5 20.69 4.01 -0.93
C GLY A 5 21.88 3.24 -1.52
N ALA A 6 21.62 2.30 -2.44
CA ALA A 6 22.67 1.53 -3.11
C ALA A 6 23.60 2.43 -3.94
N PHE A 7 23.06 3.30 -4.79
CA PHE A 7 23.84 4.24 -5.59
C PHE A 7 24.68 5.16 -4.72
N PHE A 8 24.12 5.66 -3.62
CA PHE A 8 24.86 6.47 -2.65
C PHE A 8 26.03 5.70 -2.05
N LEU A 9 25.82 4.47 -1.59
CA LEU A 9 26.89 3.64 -1.01
C LEU A 9 28.01 3.30 -1.99
N VAL A 10 27.71 3.15 -3.28
CA VAL A 10 28.73 2.93 -4.32
C VAL A 10 29.40 4.26 -4.70
N ALA A 11 28.66 5.37 -4.70
CA ALA A 11 29.19 6.69 -5.01
C ALA A 11 30.26 7.11 -3.98
N VAL A 12 30.01 6.91 -2.69
CA VAL A 12 30.96 7.31 -1.62
C VAL A 12 32.28 6.54 -1.64
N THR A 13 32.32 5.37 -2.28
CA THR A 13 33.55 4.58 -2.50
C THR A 13 34.14 4.77 -3.89
N SER A 14 33.55 5.62 -4.73
CA SER A 14 34.01 5.92 -6.09
C SER A 14 34.71 7.28 -6.15
N THR A 15 35.37 7.57 -7.28
CA THR A 15 36.06 8.86 -7.51
C THR A 15 35.67 9.47 -8.86
N GLY A 16 35.94 10.77 -9.02
CA GLY A 16 35.79 11.51 -10.27
C GLY A 16 34.39 11.42 -10.89
N ARG A 17 34.33 11.23 -12.21
CA ARG A 17 33.07 11.17 -12.97
C ARG A 17 32.13 10.07 -12.48
N ARG A 18 32.66 8.92 -12.07
CA ARG A 18 31.86 7.77 -11.60
C ARG A 18 31.06 8.14 -10.34
N GLN A 19 31.69 8.86 -9.40
CA GLN A 19 31.02 9.33 -8.19
C GLN A 19 29.83 10.24 -8.51
N VAL A 20 30.02 11.20 -9.43
CA VAL A 20 28.98 12.14 -9.85
C VAL A 20 27.82 11.42 -10.53
N VAL A 21 28.11 10.51 -11.48
CA VAL A 21 27.09 9.73 -12.19
C VAL A 21 26.27 8.89 -11.22
N LEU A 22 26.90 8.18 -10.29
CA LEU A 22 26.18 7.38 -9.30
C LEU A 22 25.34 8.24 -8.36
N SER A 23 25.84 9.41 -7.96
CA SER A 23 25.08 10.35 -7.13
C SER A 23 23.85 10.90 -7.89
N ALA A 24 23.98 11.15 -9.19
CA ALA A 24 22.88 11.56 -10.07
C ALA A 24 21.83 10.44 -10.26
N LEU A 25 22.25 9.18 -10.44
CA LEU A 25 21.34 8.03 -10.48
C LEU A 25 20.62 7.83 -9.14
N GLY A 26 21.31 8.08 -8.03
CA GLY A 26 20.72 8.14 -6.69
C GLY A 26 19.65 9.22 -6.59
N ALA A 27 19.93 10.42 -7.07
CA ALA A 27 18.97 11.54 -7.10
C ALA A 27 17.75 11.22 -7.96
N PHE A 28 17.95 10.71 -9.18
CA PHE A 28 16.86 10.28 -10.05
C PHE A 28 15.94 9.27 -9.34
N SER A 29 16.53 8.27 -8.68
CA SER A 29 15.79 7.28 -7.91
C SER A 29 15.00 7.88 -6.72
N LEU A 30 15.51 8.95 -6.10
CA LEU A 30 14.81 9.69 -5.03
C LEU A 30 13.67 10.53 -5.59
N VAL A 31 13.87 11.21 -6.72
CA VAL A 31 12.85 12.02 -7.38
C VAL A 31 11.68 11.12 -7.82
N CYS A 32 11.96 10.02 -8.50
CA CYS A 32 10.93 9.04 -8.88
C CYS A 32 10.19 8.52 -7.65
N PHE A 33 10.91 8.24 -6.56
CA PHE A 33 10.28 7.77 -5.33
C PHE A 33 9.39 8.84 -4.68
N ALA A 34 9.83 10.09 -4.60
CA ALA A 34 9.12 11.17 -3.94
C ALA A 34 7.86 11.61 -4.73
N LEU A 35 7.95 11.66 -6.07
CA LEU A 35 6.85 12.08 -6.94
C LEU A 35 5.69 11.06 -7.06
N VAL A 36 5.78 9.88 -6.44
CA VAL A 36 4.63 8.97 -6.27
C VAL A 36 3.59 9.56 -5.31
N ILE A 37 3.99 10.48 -4.41
CA ILE A 37 3.11 11.20 -3.46
C ILE A 37 2.21 10.24 -2.66
N TYR A 38 2.81 9.17 -2.12
CA TYR A 38 2.13 8.27 -1.19
C TYR A 38 2.90 8.15 0.13
N PRO A 39 2.86 9.20 0.98
CA PRO A 39 3.59 9.24 2.25
C PRO A 39 3.42 8.00 3.14
N PRO A 40 2.21 7.37 3.23
CA PRO A 40 2.03 6.16 4.03
C PRO A 40 3.01 5.02 3.72
N TRP A 41 3.40 4.83 2.46
CA TRP A 41 4.40 3.82 2.10
C TRP A 41 5.80 4.41 2.02
N GLN A 42 5.91 5.68 1.61
CA GLN A 42 7.20 6.33 1.45
C GLN A 42 7.93 6.50 2.79
N ILE A 43 7.23 6.90 3.86
CA ILE A 43 7.86 7.16 5.17
C ILE A 43 8.51 5.88 5.74
N PRO A 44 7.80 4.73 5.89
CA PRO A 44 8.41 3.50 6.38
C PRO A 44 9.54 3.00 5.48
N ALA A 45 9.36 3.04 4.15
CA ALA A 45 10.40 2.64 3.21
C ALA A 45 11.65 3.52 3.31
N ALA A 46 11.47 4.84 3.49
CA ALA A 46 12.57 5.80 3.65
C ALA A 46 13.33 5.55 4.94
N ILE A 47 12.64 5.38 6.08
CA ILE A 47 13.26 5.05 7.38
C ILE A 47 14.07 3.75 7.26
N ALA A 48 13.47 2.70 6.67
CA ALA A 48 14.11 1.40 6.53
C ALA A 48 15.38 1.44 5.67
N VAL A 49 15.30 2.05 4.48
CA VAL A 49 16.45 2.19 3.58
C VAL A 49 17.50 3.13 4.20
N ALA A 50 17.10 4.21 4.86
CA ALA A 50 18.02 5.11 5.53
C ALA A 50 18.78 4.41 6.66
N GLY A 51 18.11 3.61 7.50
CA GLY A 51 18.76 2.82 8.55
C GLY A 51 19.79 1.85 7.98
N VAL A 52 19.40 1.05 6.97
CA VAL A 52 20.32 0.10 6.30
C VAL A 52 21.50 0.82 5.66
N THR A 53 21.23 1.93 4.95
CA THR A 53 22.26 2.74 4.28
C THR A 53 23.23 3.34 5.29
N SER A 54 22.74 3.92 6.39
CA SER A 54 23.57 4.48 7.46
C SER A 54 24.41 3.41 8.16
N GLY A 55 23.84 2.23 8.45
CA GLY A 55 24.59 1.10 9.01
C GLY A 55 25.70 0.64 8.08
N ALA A 56 25.43 0.53 6.79
CA ALA A 56 26.42 0.14 5.79
C ALA A 56 27.47 1.23 5.53
N LEU A 57 27.09 2.51 5.63
CA LEU A 57 27.99 3.65 5.50
C LEU A 57 28.93 3.74 6.70
N TRP A 58 28.41 3.55 7.92
CA TRP A 58 29.18 3.56 9.15
C TRP A 58 30.33 2.55 9.09
N THR A 59 30.05 1.32 8.63
CA THR A 59 31.09 0.32 8.37
C THR A 59 32.14 0.84 7.38
N ARG A 60 31.72 1.35 6.22
CA ARG A 60 32.66 1.79 5.17
C ARG A 60 33.55 2.93 5.64
N TRP A 61 32.98 3.86 6.41
CA TRP A 61 33.71 4.97 7.00
C TRP A 61 34.73 4.47 8.04
N ARG A 62 34.32 3.58 8.96
CA ARG A 62 35.22 2.95 9.94
C ARG A 62 36.37 2.17 9.27
N ALA A 63 36.07 1.50 8.16
CA ALA A 63 37.07 0.78 7.37
C ALA A 63 37.92 1.69 6.46
N LYS A 64 37.76 3.02 6.53
CA LYS A 64 38.40 4.03 5.66
C LYS A 64 38.14 3.84 4.15
N ALA A 65 37.13 3.05 3.79
CA ALA A 65 36.71 2.84 2.41
C ALA A 65 35.89 4.02 1.84
N ALA A 66 35.30 4.84 2.72
CA ALA A 66 34.63 6.09 2.35
C ALA A 66 35.22 7.25 3.16
N SER A 67 35.63 8.32 2.49
CA SER A 67 36.15 9.55 3.12
C SER A 67 35.03 10.54 3.41
N LEU A 68 35.21 11.40 4.43
CA LEU A 68 34.23 12.45 4.74
C LEU A 68 33.97 13.35 3.52
N ARG A 69 35.03 13.70 2.78
CA ARG A 69 34.91 14.47 1.54
C ARG A 69 34.00 13.77 0.53
N SER A 70 34.20 12.47 0.30
CA SER A 70 33.40 11.69 -0.65
C SER A 70 31.93 11.60 -0.24
N ILE A 71 31.66 11.46 1.05
CA ILE A 71 30.30 11.45 1.61
C ILE A 71 29.62 12.79 1.38
N LEU A 72 30.30 13.89 1.69
CA LEU A 72 29.76 15.25 1.52
C LEU A 72 29.54 15.59 0.05
N THR A 73 30.48 15.24 -0.85
CA THR A 73 30.33 15.51 -2.28
C THR A 73 29.18 14.70 -2.89
N SER A 74 29.10 13.39 -2.62
CA SER A 74 27.99 12.57 -3.08
C SER A 74 26.65 13.01 -2.51
N GLY A 75 26.63 13.37 -1.22
CA GLY A 75 25.43 13.87 -0.55
C GLY A 75 24.95 15.20 -1.14
N ALA A 76 25.86 16.15 -1.37
CA ALA A 76 25.53 17.45 -1.94
C ALA A 76 25.03 17.33 -3.38
N VAL A 77 25.69 16.53 -4.24
CA VAL A 77 25.23 16.30 -5.62
C VAL A 77 23.85 15.63 -5.61
N MET A 78 23.67 14.59 -4.81
CA MET A 78 22.40 13.88 -4.75
C MET A 78 21.28 14.77 -4.22
N ALA A 79 21.54 15.56 -3.18
CA ALA A 79 20.58 16.51 -2.61
C ALA A 79 20.21 17.61 -3.61
N GLY A 80 21.18 18.27 -4.24
CA GLY A 80 20.93 19.31 -5.23
C GLY A 80 20.06 18.83 -6.39
N LEU A 81 20.42 17.69 -6.98
CA LEU A 81 19.68 17.10 -8.10
C LEU A 81 18.30 16.54 -7.72
N THR A 82 18.06 16.29 -6.42
CA THR A 82 16.74 15.87 -5.92
C THR A 82 15.87 17.08 -5.59
N LEU A 83 16.42 18.09 -4.89
CA LEU A 83 15.67 19.22 -4.37
C LEU A 83 15.20 20.19 -5.48
N ILE A 84 15.94 20.33 -6.58
CA ILE A 84 15.55 21.19 -7.70
C ILE A 84 14.21 20.75 -8.32
N PRO A 85 14.06 19.52 -8.84
CA PRO A 85 12.79 19.08 -9.45
C PRO A 85 11.66 18.96 -8.42
N LEU A 86 11.94 18.56 -7.18
CA LEU A 86 10.92 18.53 -6.14
C LEU A 86 10.46 19.93 -5.74
N GLY A 87 11.37 20.90 -5.66
CA GLY A 87 11.04 22.30 -5.42
C GLY A 87 10.15 22.86 -6.53
N ALA A 88 10.51 22.61 -7.81
CA ALA A 88 9.67 23.00 -8.94
C ALA A 88 8.28 22.34 -8.89
N PHE A 89 8.20 21.06 -8.53
CA PHE A 89 6.94 20.35 -8.37
C PHE A 89 6.07 20.98 -7.25
N VAL A 90 6.64 21.20 -6.07
CA VAL A 90 5.92 21.78 -4.92
C VAL A 90 5.44 23.20 -5.24
N LEU A 91 6.27 24.03 -5.87
CA LEU A 91 5.89 25.40 -6.23
C LEU A 91 4.75 25.42 -7.24
N THR A 92 4.80 24.56 -8.26
CA THR A 92 3.77 24.51 -9.32
C THR A 92 2.47 23.83 -8.88
N ARG A 93 2.51 22.97 -7.85
CA ARG A 93 1.34 22.22 -7.34
C ARG A 93 0.89 22.66 -5.94
N ARG A 94 1.41 23.78 -5.45
CA ARG A 94 1.13 24.32 -4.11
C ARG A 94 -0.38 24.41 -3.79
N PRO A 95 -1.26 24.91 -4.66
CA PRO A 95 -2.70 24.99 -4.34
C PRO A 95 -3.32 23.62 -4.04
N ALA A 96 -3.05 22.62 -4.88
CA ALA A 96 -3.56 21.27 -4.68
C ALA A 96 -2.96 20.61 -3.43
N MET A 97 -1.65 20.77 -3.21
CA MET A 97 -1.00 20.24 -2.01
C MET A 97 -1.56 20.87 -0.73
N ASN A 98 -1.82 22.18 -0.74
CA ASN A 98 -2.45 22.88 0.37
C ASN A 98 -3.88 22.38 0.59
N ALA A 99 -4.68 22.20 -0.47
CA ALA A 99 -6.04 21.66 -0.36
C ALA A 99 -6.02 20.29 0.33
N ILE A 100 -5.13 19.39 -0.10
CA ILE A 100 -4.97 18.05 0.51
C ILE A 100 -4.51 18.17 1.97
N ALA A 101 -3.49 19.00 2.26
CA ALA A 101 -2.91 19.11 3.60
C ALA A 101 -3.88 19.68 4.65
N HIS A 102 -4.88 20.46 4.23
CA HIS A 102 -5.90 21.05 5.12
C HIS A 102 -7.22 20.25 5.15
N THR A 103 -7.23 19.04 4.59
CA THR A 103 -8.35 18.11 4.75
C THR A 103 -8.34 17.44 6.12
N VAL A 104 -9.50 16.93 6.55
CA VAL A 104 -9.60 16.04 7.71
C VAL A 104 -8.80 14.76 7.47
N TYR A 105 -8.84 14.23 6.25
CA TYR A 105 -8.08 13.05 5.84
C TYR A 105 -7.54 13.18 4.41
N PRO A 106 -6.24 12.94 4.15
CA PRO A 106 -5.22 12.51 5.11
C PRO A 106 -4.55 13.68 5.86
N GLY A 107 -4.92 14.95 5.60
CA GLY A 107 -4.22 16.14 6.08
C GLY A 107 -4.02 16.21 7.60
N ALA A 108 -5.12 16.27 8.35
CA ALA A 108 -5.13 16.36 9.82
C ALA A 108 -5.01 14.99 10.53
N ARG A 109 -4.78 13.89 9.79
CA ARG A 109 -4.78 12.53 10.34
C ARG A 109 -3.65 12.32 11.35
N VAL A 110 -3.98 11.74 12.51
CA VAL A 110 -3.02 11.28 13.51
C VAL A 110 -3.27 9.82 13.85
N ILE A 111 -2.22 9.01 13.77
CA ILE A 111 -2.22 7.57 14.08
C ILE A 111 -1.49 7.36 15.41
N PRO A 112 -2.16 6.85 16.45
CA PRO A 112 -1.53 6.56 17.75
C PRO A 112 -0.57 5.36 17.68
N GLY A 113 -0.81 4.41 16.78
CA GLY A 113 -0.12 3.12 16.74
C GLY A 113 -0.67 2.14 17.77
N GLY A 114 -0.16 0.91 17.74
CA GLY A 114 -0.49 -0.16 18.69
C GLY A 114 -1.75 -0.96 18.37
N SER A 115 -2.40 -0.71 17.23
CA SER A 115 -3.67 -1.35 16.87
C SER A 115 -3.53 -2.53 15.90
N LEU A 116 -2.32 -2.82 15.38
CA LEU A 116 -2.14 -3.86 14.38
C LEU A 116 -2.32 -5.25 15.01
N PRO A 117 -3.23 -6.11 14.50
CA PRO A 117 -3.26 -7.51 14.89
C PRO A 117 -1.94 -8.19 14.53
N TRP A 118 -1.34 -8.92 15.47
CA TRP A 118 -0.05 -9.60 15.26
C TRP A 118 -0.09 -10.61 14.10
N THR A 119 -1.27 -11.17 13.83
CA THR A 119 -1.53 -12.10 12.73
C THR A 119 -1.30 -11.49 11.35
N GLN A 120 -1.38 -10.15 11.22
CA GLN A 120 -1.05 -9.45 9.97
C GLN A 120 0.43 -9.59 9.56
N LEU A 121 1.34 -9.97 10.47
CA LEU A 121 2.73 -10.28 10.13
C LEU A 121 2.91 -11.64 9.43
N PHE A 122 1.89 -12.48 9.38
CA PHE A 122 2.05 -13.87 8.91
C PHE A 122 1.14 -14.20 7.72
N THR A 123 0.45 -13.21 7.17
CA THR A 123 -0.55 -13.36 6.09
C THR A 123 0.04 -13.96 4.82
N SER A 124 1.29 -13.62 4.47
CA SER A 124 1.97 -14.11 3.27
C SER A 124 2.16 -15.62 3.25
N TRP A 125 2.22 -16.27 4.40
CA TRP A 125 2.28 -17.73 4.47
C TRP A 125 1.04 -18.38 3.89
N PHE A 126 -0.09 -17.66 3.85
CA PHE A 126 -1.37 -18.14 3.36
C PHE A 126 -1.67 -17.66 1.93
N GLY A 127 -0.72 -17.01 1.24
CA GLY A 127 -0.92 -16.54 -0.14
C GLY A 127 -1.35 -17.64 -1.11
N LEU A 128 -0.88 -18.88 -0.94
CA LEU A 128 -1.34 -20.03 -1.74
C LEU A 128 -2.85 -20.33 -1.57
N ASN A 129 -3.43 -20.03 -0.40
CA ASN A 129 -4.87 -20.19 -0.18
C ASN A 129 -5.65 -19.17 -1.01
N TYR A 130 -5.18 -17.92 -1.06
CA TYR A 130 -5.80 -16.88 -1.88
C TYR A 130 -5.70 -17.17 -3.39
N LEU A 131 -4.61 -17.81 -3.84
CA LEU A 131 -4.48 -18.23 -5.24
C LEU A 131 -5.50 -19.31 -5.64
N THR A 132 -5.82 -20.22 -4.72
CA THR A 132 -6.61 -21.43 -5.02
C THR A 132 -8.09 -21.29 -4.66
N ASN A 133 -8.41 -20.51 -3.64
CA ASN A 133 -9.77 -20.32 -3.11
C ASN A 133 -10.19 -18.84 -3.13
N GLY A 134 -9.59 -18.03 -4.00
CA GLY A 134 -9.68 -16.56 -3.94
C GLY A 134 -11.09 -15.98 -3.83
N SER A 135 -12.09 -16.54 -4.54
CA SER A 135 -13.49 -16.08 -4.47
C SER A 135 -14.14 -16.33 -3.10
N GLY A 136 -13.90 -17.50 -2.50
CA GLY A 136 -14.41 -17.83 -1.16
C GLY A 136 -13.66 -17.13 -0.03
N MET A 137 -12.51 -16.52 -0.32
CA MET A 137 -11.67 -15.84 0.67
C MET A 137 -11.76 -14.31 0.64
N ARG A 138 -12.54 -13.75 -0.30
CA ARG A 138 -12.77 -12.29 -0.39
C ARG A 138 -13.40 -11.77 0.89
N GLY A 139 -12.82 -10.72 1.46
CA GLY A 139 -13.29 -10.10 2.71
C GLY A 139 -13.24 -10.98 3.97
N ALA A 140 -12.72 -12.22 3.89
CA ALA A 140 -12.80 -13.18 4.99
C ALA A 140 -11.88 -12.82 6.17
N LEU A 141 -10.68 -12.34 5.88
CA LEU A 141 -9.63 -12.06 6.88
C LEU A 141 -9.05 -10.66 6.73
N PHE A 142 -9.02 -10.14 5.51
CA PHE A 142 -8.55 -8.80 5.20
C PHE A 142 -9.65 -8.07 4.45
N PRO A 143 -9.93 -6.80 4.79
CA PRO A 143 -10.81 -5.94 4.00
C PRO A 143 -10.30 -5.75 2.57
N ASN A 144 -8.99 -5.88 2.35
CA ASN A 144 -8.35 -5.77 1.05
C ASN A 144 -7.49 -7.01 0.79
N GLU A 145 -7.78 -7.76 -0.26
CA GLU A 145 -7.11 -9.02 -0.59
C GLU A 145 -5.63 -8.83 -0.90
N SER A 146 -5.22 -7.64 -1.36
CA SER A 146 -3.80 -7.33 -1.58
C SER A 146 -2.99 -7.35 -0.27
N GLU A 147 -3.63 -7.26 0.90
CA GLU A 147 -2.96 -7.41 2.21
C GLU A 147 -2.48 -8.85 2.48
N ALA A 148 -3.00 -9.83 1.74
CA ALA A 148 -2.45 -11.19 1.73
C ALA A 148 -1.06 -11.25 1.07
N SER A 149 -0.71 -10.26 0.24
CA SER A 149 0.59 -10.14 -0.44
C SER A 149 1.58 -9.29 0.38
N SER A 150 1.94 -9.77 1.57
CA SER A 150 2.90 -9.12 2.47
C SER A 150 4.31 -9.76 2.39
N PHE A 151 5.19 -9.47 3.34
CA PHE A 151 6.53 -10.07 3.44
C PHE A 151 6.52 -11.41 4.18
N LEU A 152 7.49 -12.28 3.87
CA LEU A 152 7.81 -13.44 4.70
C LEU A 152 8.72 -12.99 5.86
N PHE A 153 8.11 -12.65 7.00
CA PHE A 153 8.78 -12.02 8.15
C PHE A 153 9.68 -12.97 8.99
N LEU A 154 10.49 -13.84 8.36
CA LEU A 154 11.49 -14.65 9.08
C LEU A 154 12.46 -13.75 9.88
N GLY A 155 12.75 -12.53 9.40
CA GLY A 155 13.60 -11.59 10.14
C GLY A 155 13.00 -11.13 11.47
N VAL A 156 11.66 -11.08 11.59
CA VAL A 156 11.00 -10.74 12.86
C VAL A 156 11.15 -11.88 13.86
N THR A 157 10.95 -13.13 13.43
CA THR A 157 11.16 -14.30 14.30
C THR A 157 12.65 -14.51 14.63
N LEU A 158 13.55 -14.13 13.71
CA LEU A 158 14.99 -14.14 13.94
C LEU A 158 15.42 -13.23 15.09
N LEU A 159 14.69 -12.16 15.42
CA LEU A 159 15.01 -11.30 16.57
C LEU A 159 15.06 -12.07 17.90
N PHE A 160 14.31 -13.17 18.04
CA PHE A 160 14.32 -14.00 19.24
C PHE A 160 15.55 -14.91 19.33
N ALA A 161 16.07 -15.37 18.20
CA ALA A 161 17.25 -16.23 18.14
C ALA A 161 18.56 -15.43 18.03
N LEU A 162 18.51 -14.20 17.52
CA LEU A 162 19.66 -13.35 17.24
C LEU A 162 20.57 -13.12 18.46
N PRO A 163 20.09 -12.88 19.70
CA PRO A 163 20.95 -12.70 20.86
C PRO A 163 21.87 -13.89 21.13
N LEU A 164 21.41 -15.11 20.85
CA LEU A 164 22.16 -16.35 21.07
C LEU A 164 23.39 -16.45 20.14
N VAL A 165 23.27 -15.89 18.93
CA VAL A 165 24.31 -15.97 17.88
C VAL A 165 25.07 -14.66 17.68
N TRP A 166 24.61 -13.55 18.28
CA TRP A 166 25.08 -12.19 18.00
C TRP A 166 26.60 -12.05 18.01
N ARG A 167 27.26 -12.57 19.06
CA ARG A 167 28.72 -12.46 19.20
C ARG A 167 29.51 -13.13 18.07
N PHE A 168 28.91 -14.11 17.38
CA PHE A 168 29.55 -14.87 16.31
C PHE A 168 29.22 -14.28 14.94
N VAL A 169 27.98 -13.80 14.74
CA VAL A 169 27.55 -13.28 13.45
C VAL A 169 27.90 -11.81 13.25
N ALA A 170 28.08 -11.05 14.34
CA ALA A 170 28.40 -9.62 14.33
C ALA A 170 29.66 -9.28 15.15
N PRO A 171 30.81 -9.95 14.92
CA PRO A 171 32.03 -9.68 15.67
C PRO A 171 32.52 -8.23 15.48
N LEU A 172 33.39 -7.77 16.38
CA LEU A 172 34.04 -6.46 16.23
C LEU A 172 34.79 -6.39 14.89
N GLY A 173 34.54 -5.34 14.11
CA GLY A 173 35.16 -5.14 12.80
C GLY A 173 34.45 -5.81 11.63
N ASP A 174 33.42 -6.63 11.85
CA ASP A 174 32.64 -7.19 10.74
C ASP A 174 31.96 -6.08 9.93
N ARG A 175 31.92 -6.29 8.62
CA ARG A 175 31.38 -5.31 7.67
C ARG A 175 29.86 -5.18 7.75
N LEU A 176 29.15 -6.24 8.15
CA LEU A 176 27.70 -6.28 8.23
C LEU A 176 27.17 -5.90 9.61
N ARG A 177 28.02 -5.86 10.63
CA ARG A 177 27.65 -5.41 11.99
C ARG A 177 26.86 -4.12 12.01
N GLY A 178 27.29 -3.09 11.28
CA GLY A 178 26.57 -1.82 11.20
C GLY A 178 25.17 -1.95 10.61
N VAL A 179 25.04 -2.77 9.56
CA VAL A 179 23.74 -3.08 8.93
C VAL A 179 22.84 -3.81 9.91
N MET A 180 23.34 -4.85 10.59
CA MET A 180 22.55 -5.63 11.56
C MET A 180 22.04 -4.75 12.71
N ILE A 181 22.90 -3.91 13.31
CA ILE A 181 22.50 -3.01 14.40
C ILE A 181 21.41 -2.03 13.92
N ALA A 182 21.64 -1.36 12.79
CA ALA A 182 20.70 -0.37 12.29
C ALA A 182 19.36 -1.00 11.90
N THR A 183 19.39 -2.18 11.28
CA THR A 183 18.18 -2.92 10.93
C THR A 183 17.40 -3.35 12.17
N VAL A 184 18.07 -3.91 13.20
CA VAL A 184 17.40 -4.25 14.47
C VAL A 184 16.76 -3.01 15.10
N ALA A 185 17.48 -1.88 15.15
CA ALA A 185 16.93 -0.63 15.70
C ALA A 185 15.69 -0.13 14.94
N VAL A 186 15.72 -0.17 13.60
CA VAL A 186 14.56 0.18 12.77
C VAL A 186 13.40 -0.78 12.97
N MET A 187 13.67 -2.10 13.04
CA MET A 187 12.64 -3.09 13.30
C MET A 187 12.01 -2.87 14.67
N THR A 188 12.79 -2.56 15.71
CA THR A 188 12.27 -2.21 17.03
C THR A 188 11.36 -0.98 16.94
N LEU A 189 11.77 0.09 16.27
CA LEU A 189 10.94 1.28 16.06
C LEU A 189 9.59 0.94 15.42
N PHE A 190 9.59 0.15 14.34
CA PHE A 190 8.36 -0.26 13.67
C PHE A 190 7.50 -1.19 14.49
N LEU A 191 8.08 -2.22 15.13
CA LEU A 191 7.33 -3.15 15.98
C LEU A 191 6.68 -2.41 17.16
N THR A 192 7.38 -1.43 17.75
CA THR A 192 6.78 -0.56 18.79
C THR A 192 5.62 0.26 18.22
N GLN A 193 5.76 0.89 17.04
CA GLN A 193 4.66 1.62 16.40
C GLN A 193 3.45 0.72 16.13
N LEU A 194 3.68 -0.51 15.68
CA LEU A 194 2.62 -1.44 15.27
C LEU A 194 1.84 -2.01 16.47
N PHE A 195 2.52 -2.38 17.55
CA PHE A 195 1.93 -3.19 18.64
C PHE A 195 1.81 -2.48 19.98
N VAL A 196 2.50 -1.36 20.19
CA VAL A 196 2.49 -0.62 21.47
C VAL A 196 2.06 0.83 21.29
N GLY A 197 2.42 1.44 20.16
CA GLY A 197 2.34 2.88 19.95
C GLY A 197 3.63 3.58 20.39
N LEU A 198 4.05 4.58 19.61
CA LEU A 198 5.26 5.35 19.92
C LEU A 198 4.94 6.55 20.82
N PRO A 199 5.89 6.99 21.66
CA PRO A 199 5.79 8.30 22.30
C PRO A 199 5.57 9.40 21.27
N LYS A 200 4.70 10.37 21.56
CA LYS A 200 4.27 11.44 20.62
C LYS A 200 5.44 12.13 19.90
N ILE A 201 6.53 12.40 20.62
CA ILE A 201 7.73 13.05 20.07
C ILE A 201 8.39 12.15 19.01
N VAL A 202 8.59 10.87 19.33
CA VAL A 202 9.21 9.90 18.42
C VAL A 202 8.33 9.71 17.19
N ALA A 203 7.02 9.54 17.37
CA ALA A 203 6.06 9.38 16.27
C ALA A 203 6.06 10.59 15.31
N ARG A 204 6.17 11.82 15.84
CA ARG A 204 6.23 13.05 15.02
C ARG A 204 7.57 13.22 14.31
N VAL A 205 8.70 13.01 15.00
CA VAL A 205 10.05 13.17 14.40
C VAL A 205 10.28 12.15 13.28
N THR A 206 9.77 10.93 13.47
CA THR A 206 9.84 9.87 12.45
C THR A 206 8.74 9.99 11.40
N TYR A 207 7.78 10.91 11.56
CA TYR A 207 6.55 10.99 10.77
C TYR A 207 5.66 9.72 10.79
N LEU A 208 5.93 8.76 11.67
CA LEU A 208 5.08 7.58 11.81
C LEU A 208 3.69 7.92 12.37
N SER A 209 3.52 9.08 13.01
CA SER A 209 2.21 9.56 13.47
C SER A 209 1.21 9.83 12.34
N VAL A 210 1.61 9.85 11.07
CA VAL A 210 0.69 10.04 9.92
C VAL A 210 0.59 8.79 9.05
N VAL A 211 1.23 7.68 9.45
CA VAL A 211 1.29 6.42 8.70
C VAL A 211 0.32 5.42 9.32
N PRO A 212 -0.73 4.98 8.58
CA PRO A 212 -1.57 3.89 9.03
C PRO A 212 -0.74 2.63 9.27
N GLU A 213 -1.05 1.89 10.34
CA GLU A 213 -0.25 0.78 10.84
C GLU A 213 0.05 -0.28 9.76
N PRO A 214 -0.92 -0.76 8.96
CA PRO A 214 -0.64 -1.74 7.91
C PRO A 214 0.37 -1.26 6.86
N ARG A 215 0.51 0.06 6.67
CA ARG A 215 1.48 0.60 5.70
C ARG A 215 2.90 0.62 6.25
N THR A 216 3.10 0.52 7.56
CA THR A 216 4.43 0.37 8.19
C THR A 216 5.07 -0.98 7.87
N LEU A 217 4.26 -1.99 7.51
CA LEU A 217 4.74 -3.33 7.16
C LEU A 217 5.74 -3.35 6.01
N ILE A 218 5.67 -2.40 5.06
CA ILE A 218 6.65 -2.33 3.96
C ILE A 218 8.06 -2.02 4.45
N GLY A 219 8.19 -1.14 5.44
CA GLY A 219 9.45 -0.80 6.07
C GLY A 219 9.97 -1.97 6.92
N LEU A 220 9.10 -2.55 7.75
CA LEU A 220 9.43 -3.71 8.58
C LEU A 220 9.87 -4.90 7.72
N GLY A 221 9.18 -5.15 6.62
CA GLY A 221 9.42 -6.26 5.72
C GLY A 221 10.77 -6.15 5.04
N PHE A 222 11.08 -4.98 4.47
CA PHE A 222 12.40 -4.70 3.91
C PHE A 222 13.52 -4.90 4.95
N SER A 223 13.35 -4.33 6.14
CA SER A 223 14.31 -4.49 7.24
C SER A 223 14.47 -5.96 7.65
N ALA A 224 13.38 -6.70 7.79
CA ALA A 224 13.41 -8.12 8.12
C ALA A 224 14.17 -8.94 7.07
N THR A 225 13.93 -8.70 5.77
CA THR A 225 14.67 -9.35 4.68
C THR A 225 16.16 -9.02 4.73
N VAL A 226 16.52 -7.74 4.93
CA VAL A 226 17.93 -7.33 5.06
C VAL A 226 18.59 -8.00 6.25
N LEU A 227 17.91 -8.14 7.40
CA LEU A 227 18.45 -8.83 8.57
C LEU A 227 18.72 -10.31 8.27
N VAL A 228 17.77 -11.01 7.65
CA VAL A 228 17.90 -12.42 7.27
C VAL A 228 19.09 -12.62 6.32
N VAL A 229 19.26 -11.75 5.34
CA VAL A 229 20.40 -11.82 4.40
C VAL A 229 21.70 -11.50 5.12
N ALA A 230 21.75 -10.44 5.93
CA ALA A 230 22.97 -10.02 6.62
C ALA A 230 23.49 -11.09 7.60
N VAL A 231 22.60 -11.64 8.43
CA VAL A 231 22.94 -12.74 9.36
C VAL A 231 23.29 -14.01 8.58
N GLY A 232 22.56 -14.32 7.50
CA GLY A 232 22.84 -15.47 6.64
C GLY A 232 24.24 -15.42 6.01
N VAL A 233 24.64 -14.25 5.51
CA VAL A 233 25.99 -14.04 4.97
C VAL A 233 27.05 -14.17 6.08
N SER A 234 26.77 -13.68 7.29
CA SER A 234 27.69 -13.87 8.42
C SER A 234 27.82 -15.34 8.85
N LEU A 235 26.74 -16.12 8.76
CA LEU A 235 26.72 -17.56 9.07
C LEU A 235 27.58 -18.39 8.09
N GLU A 236 27.74 -17.94 6.85
CA GLU A 236 28.64 -18.56 5.86
C GLU A 236 30.12 -18.17 6.08
N ARG A 237 30.37 -17.05 6.77
CA ARG A 237 31.72 -16.52 7.01
C ARG A 237 32.32 -16.96 8.34
N TYR A 238 31.47 -17.14 9.35
CA TYR A 238 31.90 -17.35 10.72
C TYR A 238 31.33 -18.64 11.29
N GLU A 239 32.18 -19.40 11.98
CA GLU A 239 31.75 -20.61 12.67
C GLU A 239 31.01 -20.27 13.96
N ILE A 240 29.90 -20.99 14.17
CA ILE A 240 29.12 -20.93 15.42
C ILE A 240 29.19 -22.30 16.08
N PRO A 241 29.42 -22.38 17.41
CA PRO A 241 29.38 -23.62 18.15
C PRO A 241 28.08 -24.39 17.89
N ARG A 242 28.22 -25.71 17.71
CA ARG A 242 27.09 -26.58 17.35
C ARG A 242 25.93 -26.50 18.35
N LEU A 243 26.23 -26.41 19.65
CA LEU A 243 25.22 -26.28 20.69
C LEU A 243 24.44 -24.96 20.56
N THR A 244 25.13 -23.85 20.29
CA THR A 244 24.48 -22.55 20.04
C THR A 244 23.61 -22.58 18.79
N LYS A 245 24.07 -23.22 17.70
CA LYS A 245 23.25 -23.42 16.49
C LYS A 245 21.97 -24.18 16.81
N TRP A 246 22.06 -25.27 17.57
CA TRP A 246 20.87 -26.04 17.99
C TRP A 246 19.87 -25.21 18.77
N PHE A 247 20.32 -24.49 19.80
CA PHE A 247 19.44 -23.62 20.59
C PHE A 247 18.81 -22.51 19.74
N ALA A 248 19.60 -21.85 18.89
CA ALA A 248 19.10 -20.80 18.01
C ALA A 248 18.09 -21.34 16.98
N THR A 249 18.35 -22.51 16.40
CA THR A 249 17.40 -23.22 15.53
C THR A 249 16.11 -23.56 16.27
N ALA A 250 16.20 -24.13 17.49
CA ALA A 250 15.03 -24.50 18.27
C ALA A 250 14.14 -23.29 18.57
N VAL A 251 14.73 -22.16 18.99
CA VAL A 251 14.01 -20.90 19.23
C VAL A 251 13.37 -20.39 17.94
N LEU A 252 14.12 -20.32 16.84
CA LEU A 252 13.60 -19.81 15.56
C LEU A 252 12.45 -20.66 15.02
N VAL A 253 12.56 -21.99 15.10
CA VAL A 253 11.50 -22.93 14.70
C VAL A 253 10.29 -22.77 15.61
N ALA A 254 10.46 -22.77 16.92
CA ALA A 254 9.36 -22.66 17.87
C ALA A 254 8.56 -21.36 17.66
N VAL A 255 9.24 -20.21 17.56
CA VAL A 255 8.58 -18.93 17.34
C VAL A 255 7.88 -18.90 15.98
N SER A 256 8.55 -19.34 14.91
CA SER A 256 7.95 -19.35 13.57
C SER A 256 6.73 -20.28 13.50
N ALA A 257 6.80 -21.45 14.14
CA ALA A 257 5.69 -22.39 14.20
C ALA A 257 4.51 -21.80 14.98
N VAL A 258 4.74 -21.26 16.19
CA VAL A 258 3.68 -20.66 17.02
C VAL A 258 2.96 -19.54 16.26
N CYS A 259 3.71 -18.65 15.60
CA CYS A 259 3.11 -17.55 14.84
C CYS A 259 2.26 -18.02 13.66
N VAL A 260 2.76 -18.96 12.85
CA VAL A 260 2.01 -19.45 11.68
C VAL A 260 0.83 -20.31 12.08
N ILE A 261 0.97 -21.13 13.14
CA ILE A 261 -0.12 -21.96 13.67
C ILE A 261 -1.21 -21.10 14.30
N GLY A 262 -0.87 -20.03 15.04
CA GLY A 262 -1.87 -19.14 15.60
C GLY A 262 -2.69 -18.45 14.51
N LEU A 263 -2.06 -17.97 13.42
CA LEU A 263 -2.82 -17.47 12.27
C LEU A 263 -3.64 -18.59 11.59
N ALA A 264 -3.14 -19.83 11.56
CA ALA A 264 -3.88 -20.97 11.03
C ALA A 264 -5.15 -21.31 11.83
N GLN A 265 -5.22 -20.93 13.11
CA GLN A 265 -6.43 -21.10 13.94
C GLN A 265 -7.48 -20.05 13.56
N ASP A 266 -7.08 -18.79 13.40
CA ASP A 266 -7.96 -17.72 12.91
C ASP A 266 -8.48 -18.02 11.50
N PHE A 267 -7.63 -18.58 10.63
CA PHE A 267 -8.06 -19.03 9.31
C PHE A 267 -9.13 -20.14 9.38
N ARG A 268 -8.95 -21.11 10.29
CA ARG A 268 -9.88 -22.24 10.44
C ARG A 268 -11.21 -21.85 11.06
N SER A 269 -11.23 -20.89 11.97
CA SER A 269 -12.47 -20.40 12.59
C SER A 269 -13.36 -19.67 11.58
N VAL A 270 -12.77 -19.01 10.58
CA VAL A 270 -13.51 -18.31 9.52
C VAL A 270 -13.94 -19.26 8.39
N HIS A 271 -13.16 -20.30 8.06
CA HIS A 271 -13.49 -21.23 6.96
C HIS A 271 -13.21 -22.71 7.32
N ALA A 272 -14.27 -23.48 7.60
CA ALA A 272 -14.17 -24.87 8.05
C ALA A 272 -13.84 -25.92 6.96
N ALA A 273 -13.63 -25.54 5.70
CA ALA A 273 -13.37 -26.51 4.62
C ALA A 273 -12.27 -26.13 3.62
N ALA A 274 -11.93 -24.84 3.48
CA ALA A 274 -10.93 -24.38 2.52
C ALA A 274 -9.55 -24.27 3.20
N GLY A 275 -8.71 -25.30 3.11
CA GLY A 275 -7.26 -25.09 3.24
C GLY A 275 -6.46 -25.91 4.26
N SER A 276 -6.97 -26.97 4.90
CA SER A 276 -6.16 -27.75 5.86
C SER A 276 -4.80 -28.23 5.30
N ARG A 277 -4.75 -28.60 4.01
CA ARG A 277 -3.52 -29.01 3.31
C ARG A 277 -2.59 -27.83 2.98
N LEU A 278 -3.13 -26.70 2.52
CA LEU A 278 -2.35 -25.51 2.17
C LEU A 278 -1.80 -24.80 3.42
N ILE A 279 -2.57 -24.83 4.51
CA ILE A 279 -2.13 -24.42 5.85
C ILE A 279 -0.96 -25.30 6.30
N ALA A 280 -1.06 -26.63 6.13
CA ALA A 280 0.04 -27.53 6.45
C ALA A 280 1.29 -27.22 5.61
N ILE A 281 1.14 -26.95 4.30
CA ILE A 281 2.25 -26.53 3.43
C ILE A 281 2.88 -25.23 3.91
N ALA A 282 2.08 -24.24 4.30
CA ALA A 282 2.54 -22.96 4.82
C ALA A 282 3.36 -23.14 6.13
N VAL A 283 2.83 -23.92 7.07
CA VAL A 283 3.54 -24.26 8.33
C VAL A 283 4.82 -25.02 8.04
N LEU A 284 4.80 -26.02 7.15
CA LEU A 284 5.98 -26.80 6.77
C LEU A 284 7.04 -25.92 6.10
N ALA A 285 6.66 -25.00 5.21
CA ALA A 285 7.59 -24.07 4.57
C ALA A 285 8.23 -23.12 5.59
N ALA A 286 7.46 -22.59 6.54
CA ALA A 286 7.96 -21.75 7.63
C ALA A 286 8.92 -22.51 8.56
N VAL A 287 8.54 -23.72 8.98
CA VAL A 287 9.36 -24.57 9.84
C VAL A 287 10.63 -25.03 9.13
N ALA A 288 10.54 -25.47 7.87
CA ALA A 288 11.69 -25.93 7.10
C ALA A 288 12.70 -24.81 6.86
N SER A 289 12.23 -23.62 6.46
CA SER A 289 13.11 -22.45 6.29
C SER A 289 13.77 -22.04 7.61
N ALA A 290 13.03 -22.00 8.73
CA ALA A 290 13.58 -21.74 10.06
C ALA A 290 14.60 -22.80 10.51
N ALA A 291 14.29 -24.09 10.32
CA ALA A 291 15.14 -25.20 10.72
C ALA A 291 16.49 -25.20 9.99
N LEU A 292 16.46 -24.89 8.69
CA LEU A 292 17.65 -24.85 7.85
C LEU A 292 18.50 -23.59 8.06
N TYR A 293 17.95 -22.50 8.60
CA TYR A 293 18.58 -21.18 8.55
C TYR A 293 20.00 -21.13 9.16
N PHE A 294 20.19 -21.65 10.38
CA PHE A 294 21.52 -21.65 11.04
C PHE A 294 22.51 -22.71 10.51
N TRP A 295 22.04 -23.63 9.68
CA TRP A 295 22.81 -24.76 9.16
C TRP A 295 23.19 -24.59 7.68
N ARG A 296 22.26 -24.06 6.89
CA ARG A 296 22.32 -23.87 5.45
C ARG A 296 21.56 -22.58 5.10
N PRO A 297 22.05 -21.39 5.51
CA PRO A 297 21.31 -20.13 5.36
C PRO A 297 20.96 -19.83 3.90
N LEU A 298 21.85 -20.12 2.95
CA LEU A 298 21.56 -19.93 1.52
C LEU A 298 20.41 -20.82 1.02
N VAL A 299 20.33 -22.07 1.49
CA VAL A 299 19.23 -22.98 1.15
C VAL A 299 17.92 -22.49 1.78
N SER A 300 17.96 -22.05 3.04
CA SER A 300 16.80 -21.47 3.73
C SER A 300 16.26 -20.22 3.00
N VAL A 301 17.14 -19.28 2.64
CA VAL A 301 16.76 -18.09 1.86
C VAL A 301 16.26 -18.47 0.47
N GLY A 302 16.87 -19.46 -0.19
CA GLY A 302 16.41 -20.00 -1.47
C GLY A 302 15.00 -20.58 -1.39
N LEU A 303 14.68 -21.33 -0.33
CA LEU A 303 13.33 -21.86 -0.08
C LEU A 303 12.31 -20.75 0.14
N LEU A 304 12.65 -19.71 0.91
CA LEU A 304 11.78 -18.54 1.11
C LEU A 304 11.54 -17.80 -0.21
N ALA A 305 12.59 -17.59 -1.01
CA ALA A 305 12.49 -16.94 -2.31
C ALA A 305 11.62 -17.77 -3.26
N LEU A 306 11.82 -19.10 -3.29
CA LEU A 306 11.00 -20.01 -4.09
C LEU A 306 9.52 -19.96 -3.67
N PHE A 307 9.24 -20.00 -2.36
CA PHE A 307 7.88 -19.86 -1.85
C PHE A 307 7.24 -18.53 -2.24
N GLY A 308 7.97 -17.42 -2.06
CA GLY A 308 7.53 -16.11 -2.48
C GLY A 308 7.24 -16.04 -3.99
N LEU A 309 8.09 -16.63 -4.82
CA LEU A 309 7.88 -16.71 -6.28
C LEU A 309 6.65 -17.54 -6.64
N MET A 310 6.44 -18.69 -5.98
CA MET A 310 5.24 -19.52 -6.21
C MET A 310 3.95 -18.75 -5.92
N VAL A 311 3.95 -17.89 -4.90
CA VAL A 311 2.79 -17.05 -4.56
C VAL A 311 2.67 -15.85 -5.51
N ALA A 312 3.78 -15.18 -5.84
CA ALA A 312 3.76 -13.89 -6.53
C ALA A 312 3.66 -14.00 -8.06
N VAL A 313 4.31 -14.97 -8.69
CA VAL A 313 4.35 -15.09 -10.16
C VAL A 313 2.96 -15.23 -10.80
N PRO A 314 2.02 -16.03 -10.25
CA PRO A 314 0.68 -16.17 -10.84
C PRO A 314 -0.17 -14.89 -10.82
N VAL A 315 0.11 -13.95 -9.91
CA VAL A 315 -0.72 -12.75 -9.67
C VAL A 315 -0.04 -11.44 -10.03
N ASN A 316 1.23 -11.48 -10.38
CA ASN A 316 1.99 -10.31 -10.82
C ASN A 316 2.34 -10.44 -12.30
N PRO A 317 1.36 -10.24 -13.21
CA PRO A 317 1.63 -10.33 -14.63
C PRO A 317 2.67 -9.27 -14.99
N LEU A 318 3.80 -9.72 -15.55
CA LEU A 318 4.89 -8.82 -15.95
C LEU A 318 4.40 -7.73 -16.93
N VAL A 319 3.35 -8.03 -17.71
CA VAL A 319 2.52 -7.05 -18.42
C VAL A 319 1.11 -7.64 -18.61
N SER A 320 0.09 -7.01 -18.03
CA SER A 320 -1.29 -7.09 -18.55
C SER A 320 -1.69 -5.66 -18.92
N GLY A 321 -2.02 -5.44 -20.19
CA GLY A 321 -2.49 -4.13 -20.63
C GLY A 321 -3.82 -3.75 -19.98
N ILE A 322 -4.22 -2.49 -20.14
CA ILE A 322 -5.53 -1.99 -19.68
C ILE A 322 -6.71 -2.46 -20.55
N SER A 323 -6.52 -3.46 -21.42
CA SER A 323 -7.57 -3.95 -22.32
C SER A 323 -8.77 -4.52 -21.55
N GLN A 324 -8.52 -5.18 -20.41
CA GLN A 324 -9.61 -5.71 -19.57
C GLN A 324 -10.57 -4.62 -19.08
N THR A 325 -10.09 -3.41 -18.85
CA THR A 325 -10.96 -2.27 -18.48
C THR A 325 -11.45 -1.53 -19.72
N ARG A 326 -10.55 -1.23 -20.67
CA ARG A 326 -10.83 -0.43 -21.88
C ARG A 326 -11.81 -1.09 -22.85
N ASP A 327 -11.75 -2.41 -22.98
CA ASP A 327 -12.52 -3.19 -23.96
C ASP A 327 -13.67 -3.95 -23.29
N SER A 328 -14.03 -3.57 -22.05
CA SER A 328 -15.17 -4.15 -21.33
C SER A 328 -16.50 -3.74 -21.97
N LEU A 329 -17.49 -4.63 -21.87
CA LEU A 329 -18.85 -4.37 -22.37
C LEU A 329 -19.45 -3.10 -21.78
N VAL A 330 -19.24 -2.87 -20.48
CA VAL A 330 -19.64 -1.64 -19.78
C VAL A 330 -19.05 -0.41 -20.46
N VAL A 331 -17.75 -0.38 -20.74
CA VAL A 331 -17.10 0.77 -21.38
C VAL A 331 -17.60 0.99 -22.80
N SER A 332 -17.83 -0.08 -23.58
CA SER A 332 -18.42 0.06 -24.92
C SER A 332 -19.86 0.59 -24.87
N THR A 333 -20.69 0.09 -23.94
CA THR A 333 -22.07 0.56 -23.74
C THR A 333 -22.08 2.05 -23.36
N VAL A 334 -21.23 2.47 -22.41
CA VAL A 334 -21.10 3.89 -22.01
C VAL A 334 -20.73 4.77 -23.21
N ARG A 335 -19.77 4.35 -24.04
CA ARG A 335 -19.37 5.11 -25.23
C ARG A 335 -20.49 5.20 -26.26
N THR A 336 -21.27 4.14 -26.45
CA THR A 336 -22.44 4.13 -27.34
C THR A 336 -23.51 5.10 -26.86
N ILE A 337 -23.89 5.03 -25.58
CA ILE A 337 -24.87 5.93 -24.97
C ILE A 337 -24.38 7.38 -25.05
N ALA A 338 -23.14 7.65 -24.64
CA ALA A 338 -22.57 9.00 -24.62
C ALA A 338 -22.41 9.64 -26.01
N SER A 339 -22.25 8.82 -27.06
CA SER A 339 -22.15 9.29 -28.45
C SER A 339 -23.50 9.51 -29.13
N SER A 340 -24.61 9.11 -28.48
CA SER A 340 -25.95 9.35 -29.01
C SER A 340 -26.31 10.84 -28.95
N PRO A 341 -27.24 11.34 -29.79
CA PRO A 341 -27.68 12.74 -29.75
C PRO A 341 -28.18 13.18 -28.36
N ASP A 342 -28.76 12.23 -27.65
CA ASP A 342 -29.29 12.33 -26.29
C ASP A 342 -28.31 11.78 -25.24
N GLY A 343 -27.02 11.66 -25.58
CA GLY A 343 -26.00 11.07 -24.72
C GLY A 343 -25.34 12.07 -23.77
N ALA A 344 -25.45 13.37 -24.04
CA ALA A 344 -24.76 14.41 -23.29
C ALA A 344 -25.31 14.53 -21.85
N GLY A 345 -24.41 14.51 -20.87
CA GLY A 345 -24.73 14.62 -19.45
C GLY A 345 -23.64 13.98 -18.58
N ALA A 346 -23.68 14.27 -17.29
CA ALA A 346 -22.82 13.64 -16.29
C ALA A 346 -23.37 12.26 -15.89
N TRP A 347 -22.44 11.40 -15.47
CA TRP A 347 -22.69 10.03 -15.08
C TRP A 347 -22.46 9.84 -13.59
N VAL A 348 -23.21 8.92 -12.99
CA VAL A 348 -23.04 8.49 -11.61
C VAL A 348 -23.04 6.97 -11.57
N ALA A 349 -22.03 6.39 -10.93
CA ALA A 349 -21.93 4.96 -10.66
C ALA A 349 -22.14 4.64 -9.18
N GLU A 350 -22.84 3.54 -8.92
CA GLU A 350 -23.10 3.04 -7.57
C GLU A 350 -21.83 2.56 -6.87
N THR A 351 -20.98 1.82 -7.60
CA THR A 351 -19.81 1.15 -7.03
C THR A 351 -18.50 1.75 -7.56
N TYR A 352 -17.43 1.65 -6.77
CA TYR A 352 -16.09 2.09 -7.17
C TYR A 352 -15.57 1.41 -8.46
N PRO A 353 -15.76 0.10 -8.67
CA PRO A 353 -15.41 -0.54 -9.94
C PRO A 353 -16.13 0.07 -11.14
N LEU A 354 -17.45 0.29 -11.04
CA LEU A 354 -18.21 0.95 -12.11
C LEU A 354 -17.74 2.38 -12.34
N ALA A 355 -17.48 3.14 -11.26
CA ALA A 355 -16.95 4.50 -11.37
C ALA A 355 -15.62 4.53 -12.14
N SER A 356 -14.74 3.55 -11.90
CA SER A 356 -13.46 3.42 -12.60
C SER A 356 -13.65 3.09 -14.09
N LEU A 357 -14.67 2.30 -14.44
CA LEU A 357 -15.03 2.01 -15.83
C LEU A 357 -15.60 3.24 -16.54
N LEU A 358 -16.42 4.06 -15.87
CA LEU A 358 -16.88 5.34 -16.41
C LEU A 358 -15.72 6.29 -16.72
N THR A 359 -14.76 6.44 -15.79
CA THR A 359 -13.54 7.22 -16.03
C THR A 359 -12.74 6.66 -17.20
N THR A 360 -12.65 5.33 -17.34
CA THR A 360 -11.98 4.67 -18.49
C THR A 360 -12.71 4.92 -19.81
N ALA A 361 -14.04 5.07 -19.78
CA ALA A 361 -14.83 5.41 -20.96
C ALA A 361 -14.63 6.88 -21.40
N GLY A 362 -14.09 7.73 -20.53
CA GLY A 362 -13.83 9.16 -20.80
C GLY A 362 -15.07 10.04 -20.66
N VAL A 363 -16.07 9.59 -19.88
CA VAL A 363 -17.27 10.38 -19.59
C VAL A 363 -17.11 11.16 -18.30
N GLN A 364 -17.79 12.30 -18.19
CA GLN A 364 -17.85 13.06 -16.94
C GLN A 364 -18.54 12.22 -15.87
N ASN A 365 -17.84 11.90 -14.78
CA ASN A 365 -18.32 11.05 -13.72
C ASN A 365 -18.24 11.77 -12.36
N LEU A 366 -19.33 11.74 -11.59
CA LEU A 366 -19.34 12.24 -10.21
C LEU A 366 -18.86 11.21 -9.20
N SER A 367 -18.87 9.93 -9.55
CA SER A 367 -18.29 8.87 -8.72
C SER A 367 -16.77 8.77 -8.95
N GLY A 368 -16.06 8.11 -8.04
CA GLY A 368 -14.64 7.81 -8.18
C GLY A 368 -13.73 8.64 -7.27
N VAL A 369 -12.45 8.72 -7.61
CA VAL A 369 -11.42 9.26 -6.71
C VAL A 369 -11.34 10.78 -6.78
N ASN A 370 -11.50 11.42 -5.63
CA ASN A 370 -11.24 12.84 -5.41
C ASN A 370 -9.99 12.98 -4.53
N LEU A 371 -8.98 13.69 -5.04
CA LEU A 371 -7.74 13.92 -4.30
C LEU A 371 -7.93 14.87 -3.11
N TYR A 372 -8.85 15.83 -3.25
CA TYR A 372 -9.27 16.82 -2.27
C TYR A 372 -10.72 17.20 -2.57
N PRO A 373 -11.50 17.68 -1.58
CA PRO A 373 -12.91 17.99 -1.77
C PRO A 373 -13.12 19.18 -2.71
N ASN A 374 -14.12 19.08 -3.59
CA ASN A 374 -14.72 20.25 -4.24
C ASN A 374 -15.78 20.84 -3.30
N VAL A 375 -15.39 21.84 -2.51
CA VAL A 375 -16.24 22.43 -1.45
C VAL A 375 -17.55 22.98 -2.02
N ALA A 376 -17.48 23.80 -3.06
CA ALA A 376 -18.66 24.44 -3.68
C ALA A 376 -19.71 23.40 -4.11
N ALA A 377 -19.25 22.25 -4.56
CA ALA A 377 -20.15 21.21 -4.96
C ALA A 377 -20.65 20.32 -3.80
N TRP A 378 -19.86 20.14 -2.74
CA TRP A 378 -20.37 19.53 -1.52
C TRP A 378 -21.43 20.40 -0.85
N GLU A 379 -21.30 21.72 -0.91
CA GLU A 379 -22.29 22.69 -0.40
C GLU A 379 -23.64 22.58 -1.12
N MET A 380 -23.71 22.05 -2.35
CA MET A 380 -24.99 21.77 -3.01
C MET A 380 -25.74 20.60 -2.35
N ILE A 381 -25.02 19.59 -1.85
CA ILE A 381 -25.57 18.38 -1.22
C ILE A 381 -25.75 18.58 0.29
N ASP A 382 -24.81 19.30 0.92
CA ASP A 382 -24.76 19.58 2.35
C ASP A 382 -24.57 21.08 2.63
N PRO A 383 -25.59 21.93 2.35
CA PRO A 383 -25.47 23.39 2.53
C PRO A 383 -25.18 23.82 3.98
N GLY A 384 -25.56 22.97 4.94
CA GLY A 384 -25.36 23.22 6.37
C GLY A 384 -24.04 22.67 6.93
N HIS A 385 -23.20 22.05 6.09
CA HIS A 385 -21.93 21.41 6.49
C HIS A 385 -22.10 20.33 7.59
N ALA A 386 -23.28 19.72 7.69
CA ALA A 386 -23.58 18.70 8.69
C ALA A 386 -22.70 17.45 8.54
N TYR A 387 -22.22 17.20 7.32
CA TYR A 387 -21.40 16.07 6.94
C TYR A 387 -19.97 16.47 6.55
N GLU A 388 -19.51 17.68 6.88
CA GLU A 388 -18.18 18.17 6.48
C GLU A 388 -17.05 17.24 6.90
N ASN A 389 -17.13 16.67 8.11
CA ASN A 389 -16.15 15.70 8.55
C ASN A 389 -16.09 14.48 7.59
N ALA A 390 -17.22 14.03 7.05
CA ALA A 390 -17.26 12.94 6.08
C ALA A 390 -16.68 13.36 4.72
N TRP A 391 -17.09 14.48 4.15
CA TRP A 391 -16.70 14.83 2.79
C TRP A 391 -15.38 15.61 2.64
N ASN A 392 -14.89 16.27 3.69
CA ASN A 392 -13.64 17.05 3.66
C ASN A 392 -12.39 16.14 3.71
N ARG A 393 -12.16 15.38 2.63
CA ARG A 393 -11.08 14.40 2.53
C ARG A 393 -10.72 14.00 1.10
N TYR A 394 -9.57 13.32 0.96
CA TYR A 394 -9.37 12.36 -0.12
C TYR A 394 -10.43 11.26 -0.01
N SER A 395 -11.18 11.00 -1.08
CA SER A 395 -12.24 9.99 -1.07
C SER A 395 -12.46 9.31 -2.40
N GLN A 396 -12.87 8.05 -2.32
CA GLN A 396 -13.67 7.40 -3.35
C GLN A 396 -15.13 7.79 -3.09
N ALA A 397 -15.70 8.62 -3.96
CA ALA A 397 -17.12 8.94 -3.94
C ALA A 397 -17.91 7.79 -4.58
N VAL A 398 -18.79 7.19 -3.80
CA VAL A 398 -19.75 6.18 -4.23
C VAL A 398 -21.16 6.67 -3.92
N TRP A 399 -22.13 6.16 -4.66
CA TRP A 399 -23.50 6.66 -4.59
C TRP A 399 -24.45 5.49 -4.38
N SER A 400 -25.48 5.67 -3.58
CA SER A 400 -26.53 4.67 -3.43
C SER A 400 -27.90 5.34 -3.53
N PHE A 401 -28.81 4.67 -4.23
CA PHE A 401 -30.06 5.26 -4.66
C PHE A 401 -31.23 4.65 -3.89
N ASP A 402 -31.92 5.47 -3.09
CA ASP A 402 -33.14 5.07 -2.37
C ASP A 402 -34.29 6.02 -2.75
N PRO A 403 -35.29 5.56 -3.52
CA PRO A 403 -36.44 6.36 -3.94
C PRO A 403 -37.29 6.91 -2.78
N ASN A 404 -37.12 6.41 -1.56
CA ASN A 404 -37.89 6.83 -0.38
C ASN A 404 -37.18 7.92 0.43
N LEU A 405 -35.92 8.24 0.12
CA LEU A 405 -35.19 9.32 0.79
C LEU A 405 -35.80 10.68 0.44
N LYS A 406 -35.92 11.52 1.46
CA LYS A 406 -36.40 12.91 1.35
C LYS A 406 -35.27 13.94 1.21
N ALA A 407 -34.06 13.56 1.63
CA ALA A 407 -32.87 14.38 1.58
C ALA A 407 -31.64 13.47 1.45
N ALA A 408 -30.57 14.00 0.87
CA ALA A 408 -29.30 13.28 0.78
C ALA A 408 -28.72 12.99 2.17
N VAL A 409 -28.13 11.82 2.33
CA VAL A 409 -27.39 11.41 3.53
C VAL A 409 -25.98 11.06 3.10
N VAL A 410 -24.99 11.74 3.69
CA VAL A 410 -23.58 11.44 3.43
C VAL A 410 -23.05 10.57 4.57
N ALA A 411 -22.54 9.40 4.20
CA ALA A 411 -21.93 8.45 5.12
C ALA A 411 -20.44 8.29 4.83
N LEU A 412 -19.71 7.82 5.84
CA LEU A 412 -18.29 7.52 5.75
C LEU A 412 -18.05 6.02 6.04
N PRO A 413 -18.24 5.13 5.06
CA PRO A 413 -18.03 3.69 5.26
C PRO A 413 -16.58 3.35 5.64
N GLN A 414 -15.61 4.08 5.07
CA GLN A 414 -14.18 3.88 5.29
C GLN A 414 -13.45 5.21 5.29
N ALA A 415 -12.21 5.25 5.78
CA ALA A 415 -11.46 6.49 5.91
C ALA A 415 -11.26 7.24 4.58
N ASP A 416 -11.21 6.51 3.46
CA ASP A 416 -11.03 7.00 2.10
C ASP A 416 -12.23 6.70 1.19
N MET A 417 -13.42 6.41 1.74
CA MET A 417 -14.65 6.19 0.97
C MET A 417 -15.78 7.03 1.55
N VAL A 418 -16.42 7.82 0.70
CA VAL A 418 -17.59 8.62 1.04
C VAL A 418 -18.77 8.11 0.23
N GLU A 419 -19.85 7.78 0.91
CA GLU A 419 -21.09 7.30 0.29
C GLU A 419 -22.14 8.41 0.35
N VAL A 420 -22.72 8.73 -0.81
CA VAL A 420 -23.87 9.64 -0.92
C VAL A 420 -25.13 8.80 -1.17
N LYS A 421 -25.97 8.69 -0.15
CA LYS A 421 -27.30 8.09 -0.23
C LYS A 421 -28.29 9.16 -0.67
N ILE A 422 -28.95 8.98 -1.80
CA ILE A 422 -29.86 9.99 -2.34
C ILE A 422 -31.04 9.38 -3.09
N ASN A 423 -32.13 10.13 -3.16
CA ASN A 423 -33.21 9.81 -4.08
C ASN A 423 -32.72 10.04 -5.53
N PRO A 424 -32.81 9.07 -6.46
CA PRO A 424 -32.40 9.29 -7.83
C PRO A 424 -33.18 10.41 -8.54
N CYS A 425 -34.36 10.77 -8.01
CA CYS A 425 -35.19 11.87 -8.51
C CYS A 425 -34.98 13.19 -7.77
N ASP A 426 -33.98 13.27 -6.88
CA ASP A 426 -33.68 14.51 -6.15
C ASP A 426 -33.25 15.62 -7.13
N PRO A 427 -33.85 16.84 -7.05
CA PRO A 427 -33.48 17.97 -7.91
C PRO A 427 -32.02 18.42 -7.78
N VAL A 428 -31.33 18.13 -6.66
CA VAL A 428 -29.91 18.51 -6.52
C VAL A 428 -29.04 17.89 -7.60
N LEU A 429 -29.41 16.71 -8.11
CA LEU A 429 -28.71 16.04 -9.19
C LEU A 429 -28.80 16.80 -10.53
N ASP A 430 -29.80 17.68 -10.69
CA ASP A 430 -29.91 18.56 -11.85
C ASP A 430 -28.80 19.60 -11.90
N ASN A 431 -28.36 20.10 -10.73
CA ASN A 431 -27.25 21.04 -10.62
C ASN A 431 -25.92 20.43 -11.05
N PHE A 432 -25.83 19.10 -11.01
CA PHE A 432 -24.67 18.34 -11.49
C PHE A 432 -24.79 17.90 -12.94
N ASN A 433 -25.89 18.24 -13.62
CA ASN A 433 -26.20 17.77 -14.97
C ASN A 433 -26.20 16.24 -15.06
N VAL A 434 -26.65 15.55 -14.01
CA VAL A 434 -26.72 14.09 -13.99
C VAL A 434 -27.82 13.63 -14.93
N ARG A 435 -27.40 12.87 -15.94
CA ARG A 435 -28.31 12.24 -16.90
C ARG A 435 -28.30 10.72 -16.80
N HIS A 436 -27.14 10.14 -16.51
CA HIS A 436 -26.93 8.70 -16.58
C HIS A 436 -26.58 8.12 -15.22
N ILE A 437 -27.31 7.08 -14.80
CA ILE A 437 -27.07 6.34 -13.56
C ILE A 437 -26.73 4.89 -13.91
N VAL A 438 -25.67 4.38 -13.29
CA VAL A 438 -25.18 3.01 -13.52
C VAL A 438 -25.11 2.25 -12.20
N THR A 439 -25.82 1.13 -12.12
CA THR A 439 -25.97 0.33 -10.88
C THR A 439 -25.73 -1.15 -11.13
N GLU A 440 -25.43 -1.91 -10.07
CA GLU A 440 -25.32 -3.38 -10.11
C GLU A 440 -26.65 -4.06 -9.74
N THR A 441 -27.59 -3.29 -9.18
CA THR A 441 -28.94 -3.76 -8.82
C THR A 441 -30.01 -2.93 -9.55
N ARG A 442 -31.18 -3.54 -9.81
CA ARG A 442 -32.29 -2.81 -10.44
C ARG A 442 -32.84 -1.75 -9.50
N VAL A 443 -32.86 -0.51 -9.95
CA VAL A 443 -33.51 0.61 -9.27
C VAL A 443 -34.81 0.96 -10.00
N SER A 444 -35.88 1.18 -9.25
CA SER A 444 -37.17 1.63 -9.78
C SER A 444 -37.54 2.98 -9.17
N ALA A 445 -37.62 4.00 -10.01
CA ALA A 445 -38.04 5.35 -9.61
C ALA A 445 -38.69 6.05 -10.81
N SER A 446 -39.62 6.97 -10.56
CA SER A 446 -40.43 7.63 -11.60
C SER A 446 -39.62 8.45 -12.60
N CYS A 447 -38.47 8.96 -12.18
CA CYS A 447 -37.56 9.73 -13.03
C CYS A 447 -36.58 8.86 -13.84
N LEU A 448 -36.52 7.54 -13.61
CA LEU A 448 -35.54 6.67 -14.26
C LEU A 448 -36.17 5.85 -15.38
N ARG A 449 -35.53 5.87 -16.55
CA ARG A 449 -35.83 4.98 -17.67
C ARG A 449 -34.64 4.07 -17.91
N LEU A 450 -34.85 2.75 -17.81
CA LEU A 450 -33.82 1.77 -18.19
C LEU A 450 -33.51 1.92 -19.69
N GLN A 451 -32.25 2.18 -20.03
CA GLN A 451 -31.77 2.29 -21.40
C GLN A 451 -31.18 0.96 -21.88
N GLU A 452 -30.31 0.36 -21.07
CA GLU A 452 -29.55 -0.83 -21.46
C GLU A 452 -29.22 -1.70 -20.23
N GLU A 453 -29.06 -3.00 -20.45
CA GLU A 453 -28.58 -3.97 -19.48
C GLU A 453 -27.34 -4.63 -20.06
N SER A 454 -26.27 -4.67 -19.27
CA SER A 454 -24.96 -5.19 -19.69
C SER A 454 -24.39 -6.11 -18.61
N VAL A 455 -23.19 -6.61 -18.86
CA VAL A 455 -22.48 -7.49 -17.93
C VAL A 455 -21.12 -6.87 -17.62
N GLY A 456 -20.92 -6.58 -16.34
CA GLY A 456 -19.68 -6.07 -15.78
C GLY A 456 -18.63 -7.17 -15.55
N PRO A 457 -17.45 -6.78 -15.04
CA PRO A 457 -16.41 -7.73 -14.65
C PRO A 457 -16.97 -8.83 -13.74
N TYR A 458 -16.49 -10.07 -13.93
CA TYR A 458 -16.91 -11.26 -13.16
C TYR A 458 -18.39 -11.68 -13.35
N GLY A 459 -19.08 -11.18 -14.38
CA GLY A 459 -20.45 -11.61 -14.68
C GLY A 459 -21.53 -10.87 -13.89
N VAL A 460 -21.17 -9.78 -13.20
CA VAL A 460 -22.12 -8.96 -12.43
C VAL A 460 -23.05 -8.22 -13.40
N PRO A 461 -24.38 -8.27 -13.24
CA PRO A 461 -25.29 -7.50 -14.08
C PRO A 461 -25.08 -6.00 -13.85
N VAL A 462 -25.16 -5.22 -14.91
CA VAL A 462 -25.01 -3.75 -14.87
C VAL A 462 -26.17 -3.09 -15.60
N PHE A 463 -26.81 -2.13 -14.95
CA PHE A 463 -28.00 -1.47 -15.45
C PHE A 463 -27.71 0.00 -15.74
N PHE A 464 -28.11 0.45 -16.93
CA PHE A 464 -27.95 1.83 -17.38
C PHE A 464 -29.29 2.53 -17.42
N TYR A 465 -29.39 3.65 -16.69
CA TYR A 465 -30.60 4.44 -16.59
C TYR A 465 -30.40 5.85 -17.11
N GLU A 466 -31.40 6.37 -17.80
CA GLU A 466 -31.54 7.79 -18.10
C GLU A 466 -32.48 8.44 -17.09
N ARG A 467 -32.07 9.61 -16.56
CA ARG A 467 -32.86 10.43 -15.65
C ARG A 467 -33.68 11.47 -16.44
N ASN A 468 -34.94 11.65 -16.03
CA ASN A 468 -35.87 12.66 -16.55
C ASN A 468 -36.51 13.43 -15.37
N PRO A 469 -36.43 14.77 -15.30
CA PRO A 469 -35.77 15.68 -16.27
C PRO A 469 -34.25 15.52 -16.33
N VAL A 470 -33.66 15.98 -17.43
CA VAL A 470 -32.20 16.13 -17.57
C VAL A 470 -31.84 17.51 -16.99
N GLY A 471 -30.89 17.54 -16.07
CA GLY A 471 -30.42 18.78 -15.45
C GLY A 471 -29.73 19.73 -16.43
N THR A 472 -29.56 20.99 -16.03
CA THR A 472 -28.78 21.96 -16.80
C THR A 472 -27.30 21.93 -16.37
N PRO A 473 -26.33 22.03 -17.30
CA PRO A 473 -24.92 22.17 -16.96
C PRO A 473 -24.67 23.35 -16.01
N SER A 474 -24.21 23.09 -14.79
CA SER A 474 -23.66 24.14 -13.93
C SER A 474 -22.17 24.31 -14.17
N SER A 475 -21.67 25.54 -14.07
CA SER A 475 -20.24 25.85 -14.10
C SER A 475 -19.50 25.39 -12.83
N GLU A 476 -20.22 24.92 -11.81
CA GLU A 476 -19.73 24.61 -10.47
C GLU A 476 -19.73 23.09 -10.16
N GLY A 477 -20.23 22.27 -11.09
CA GLY A 477 -20.41 20.83 -10.90
C GLY A 477 -19.10 20.02 -10.79
N TRP A 478 -19.21 18.81 -10.22
CA TRP A 478 -18.13 17.84 -10.18
C TRP A 478 -17.75 17.44 -11.60
N THR A 479 -16.57 17.83 -12.05
CA THR A 479 -15.98 17.28 -13.26
C THR A 479 -14.67 16.61 -12.91
N VAL A 480 -14.71 15.29 -12.68
CA VAL A 480 -13.55 14.45 -12.98
C VAL A 480 -13.68 14.14 -14.49
N ARG A 481 -12.78 14.71 -15.30
CA ARG A 481 -12.62 14.31 -16.70
C ARG A 481 -11.53 13.26 -16.83
#